data_AF-A0A9N9KFU9-F1
#
_entry.id   AF-A0A9N9KFU9-F1
#
_cell.length_a   1.000
_cell.length_b   1.000
_cell.length_c   1.000
_cell.angle_alpha   90.00
_cell.angle_beta   90.00
_cell.angle_gamma   90.00
#
_symmetry.space_group_name_H-M   'P 1'
#
loop_
_entity.id
_entity.type
_entity.pdbx_description
1 polymer ?
#
loop_
_entity_poly.entity_id
_entity_poly.type
_entity_poly.pdbx_seq_one_letter_code
_entity_poly.pdbx_strand_id
1 'polypeptide(L)'
;WWSTINNLASLLLPYCAILNKLQQDKAHLYEMINRLEMRWKSWEQPLLLLAFLLHPEYRMEIFENNIEGLYTQLSEWICWYYYAWFQTEPKSLLSELEKFRKQQKPFTLHATNQFANDILGYWDFYSDSAKELSK
;
A
#
# COMPACT_ATOMS: atom_id res chain seq x y z
N TRP A 1 13.28 -27.83 -1.25
CA TRP A 1 11.91 -28.34 -1.44
C TRP A 1 11.24 -28.59 -0.09
N TRP A 2 11.65 -29.58 0.70
CA TRP A 2 11.10 -29.80 2.05
C TRP A 2 11.37 -28.64 3.04
N SER A 3 12.53 -28.00 2.96
CA SER A 3 12.82 -26.76 3.71
C SER A 3 11.89 -25.60 3.33
N THR A 4 11.53 -25.52 2.05
CA THR A 4 10.62 -24.51 1.49
C THR A 4 9.19 -24.71 2.02
N ILE A 5 8.73 -25.95 2.14
CA ILE A 5 7.42 -26.31 2.69
C ILE A 5 7.36 -26.03 4.20
N ASN A 6 8.44 -26.34 4.94
CA ASN A 6 8.49 -26.06 6.38
C ASN A 6 8.53 -24.54 6.68
N ASN A 7 9.18 -23.76 5.81
CA ASN A 7 9.14 -22.29 5.90
C ASN A 7 7.77 -21.70 5.53
N LEU A 8 7.05 -22.30 4.58
CA LEU A 8 5.65 -21.95 4.30
C LEU A 8 4.75 -22.23 5.51
N ALA A 9 4.93 -23.37 6.16
CA ALA A 9 4.16 -23.73 7.35
C ALA A 9 4.44 -22.78 8.53
N SER A 10 5.70 -22.37 8.73
CA SER A 10 6.06 -21.44 9.81
C SER A 10 5.58 -20.01 9.55
N LEU A 11 5.56 -19.56 8.29
CA LEU A 11 4.97 -18.27 7.90
C LEU A 11 3.45 -18.26 8.09
N LEU A 12 2.77 -19.36 7.79
CA LEU A 12 1.31 -19.44 7.86
C LEU A 12 0.78 -19.62 9.28
N LEU A 13 1.57 -20.19 10.21
CA LEU A 13 1.16 -20.44 11.59
C LEU A 13 0.58 -19.23 12.35
N PRO A 14 1.23 -18.05 12.38
CA PRO A 14 0.66 -16.87 13.04
C PRO A 14 -0.60 -16.35 12.34
N TYR A 15 -0.68 -16.44 11.00
CA TYR A 15 -1.90 -16.07 10.27
C TYR A 15 -3.03 -17.06 10.52
N CYS A 16 -2.75 -18.36 10.60
CA CYS A 16 -3.71 -19.38 11.00
C CYS A 16 -4.17 -19.18 12.44
N ALA A 17 -3.29 -18.75 13.35
CA ALA A 17 -3.64 -18.42 14.72
C ALA A 17 -4.52 -17.17 14.81
N ILE A 18 -4.19 -16.12 14.05
CA ILE A 18 -5.00 -14.90 13.93
C ILE A 18 -6.35 -15.22 13.27
N LEU A 19 -6.37 -15.98 12.16
CA LEU A 19 -7.57 -16.47 11.50
C LEU A 19 -8.43 -17.32 12.43
N ASN A 20 -7.85 -18.23 13.21
CA ASN A 20 -8.57 -19.04 14.18
C ASN A 20 -9.16 -18.17 15.31
N LYS A 21 -8.41 -17.16 15.78
CA LYS A 21 -8.86 -16.21 16.80
C LYS A 21 -9.96 -15.27 16.28
N LEU A 22 -9.92 -14.93 14.99
CA LEU A 22 -10.96 -14.16 14.29
C LEU A 22 -12.16 -15.03 13.89
N GLN A 23 -11.95 -16.32 13.59
CA GLN A 23 -13.01 -17.31 13.31
C GLN A 23 -13.79 -17.71 14.56
N GLN A 24 -13.23 -17.54 15.76
CA GLN A 24 -13.99 -17.67 17.01
C GLN A 24 -15.14 -16.65 17.08
N ASP A 25 -15.09 -15.57 16.30
CA ASP A 25 -16.12 -14.53 16.22
C ASP A 25 -16.76 -14.48 14.82
N LYS A 26 -17.22 -15.65 14.36
CA LYS A 26 -17.72 -15.93 12.99
C LYS A 26 -18.70 -14.87 12.47
N ALA A 27 -19.63 -14.37 13.29
CA ALA A 27 -20.63 -13.39 12.87
C ALA A 27 -19.99 -12.05 12.46
N HIS A 28 -19.03 -11.57 13.24
CA HIS A 28 -18.32 -10.31 12.97
C HIS A 28 -17.33 -10.44 11.81
N LEU A 29 -16.72 -11.61 11.59
CA LEU A 29 -15.87 -11.86 10.42
C LEU A 29 -16.69 -11.84 9.12
N TYR A 30 -17.84 -12.52 9.07
CA TYR A 30 -18.72 -12.47 7.90
C TYR A 30 -19.23 -11.05 7.63
N GLU A 31 -19.53 -10.29 8.68
CA GLU A 31 -19.95 -8.90 8.55
C GLU A 31 -18.80 -8.00 8.05
N MET A 32 -17.58 -8.17 8.55
CA MET A 32 -16.40 -7.46 8.04
C MET A 32 -16.11 -7.80 6.58
N ILE A 33 -16.11 -9.08 6.22
CA ILE A 33 -15.89 -9.53 4.84
C ILE A 33 -16.98 -8.99 3.93
N ASN A 34 -18.26 -9.07 4.33
CA ASN A 34 -19.36 -8.56 3.53
C ASN A 34 -19.30 -7.03 3.38
N ARG A 35 -18.93 -6.30 4.44
CA ARG A 35 -18.71 -4.85 4.37
C ARG A 35 -17.54 -4.52 3.44
N LEU A 36 -16.44 -5.27 3.50
CA LEU A 36 -15.32 -5.12 2.57
C LEU A 36 -15.73 -5.45 1.14
N GLU A 37 -16.53 -6.49 0.90
CA GLU A 37 -16.98 -6.89 -0.43
C GLU A 37 -17.97 -5.87 -1.02
N MET A 38 -18.91 -5.37 -0.23
CA MET A 38 -19.81 -4.29 -0.64
C MET A 38 -19.02 -3.01 -0.94
N ARG A 39 -18.04 -2.67 -0.09
CA ARG A 39 -17.16 -1.51 -0.33
C ARG A 39 -16.31 -1.72 -1.59
N TRP A 40 -15.73 -2.90 -1.78
CA TRP A 40 -14.95 -3.28 -2.96
C TRP A 40 -15.75 -3.24 -4.28
N LYS A 41 -17.04 -3.59 -4.23
CA LYS A 41 -17.96 -3.42 -5.38
C LYS A 41 -18.36 -1.97 -5.62
N SER A 42 -18.42 -1.16 -4.57
CA SER A 42 -18.83 0.26 -4.64
C SER A 42 -17.68 1.24 -4.91
N TRP A 43 -16.45 0.86 -4.57
CA TRP A 43 -15.25 1.70 -4.70
C TRP A 43 -14.59 1.47 -6.05
N GLU A 44 -13.90 2.51 -6.54
CA GLU A 44 -12.87 2.31 -7.55
C GLU A 44 -11.71 1.55 -6.90
N GLN A 45 -11.68 0.23 -7.10
CA GLN A 45 -10.63 -0.69 -6.63
C GLN A 45 -9.20 -0.16 -6.89
N PRO A 46 -8.92 0.54 -8.01
CA PRO A 46 -7.62 1.19 -8.23
C PRO A 46 -7.21 2.16 -7.11
N LEU A 47 -8.11 3.00 -6.61
CA LEU A 47 -7.80 4.00 -5.59
C LEU A 47 -7.39 3.39 -4.27
N LEU A 48 -8.03 2.28 -3.88
CA LEU A 48 -7.66 1.56 -2.67
C LEU A 48 -6.25 0.98 -2.78
N LEU A 49 -5.92 0.38 -3.94
CA LEU A 49 -4.59 -0.15 -4.19
C LEU A 49 -3.52 0.95 -4.21
N LEU A 50 -3.83 2.11 -4.77
CA LEU A 50 -2.96 3.29 -4.72
C LEU A 50 -2.77 3.82 -3.30
N ALA A 51 -3.81 3.81 -2.46
CA ALA A 51 -3.69 4.20 -1.05
C ALA A 51 -2.74 3.28 -0.27
N PHE A 52 -2.79 1.96 -0.52
CA PHE A 52 -1.83 1.02 0.07
C PHE A 52 -0.41 1.23 -0.47
N LEU A 53 -0.27 1.47 -1.78
CA LEU A 53 1.01 1.76 -2.41
C LEU A 53 1.70 2.97 -1.78
N LEU A 54 0.93 4.02 -1.49
CA LEU A 54 1.40 5.29 -0.93
C LEU A 54 1.49 5.31 0.60
N HIS A 55 1.21 4.20 1.28
CA HIS A 55 1.31 4.15 2.73
C HIS A 55 2.78 3.99 3.17
N PRO A 56 3.34 4.90 3.98
CA PRO A 56 4.75 4.87 4.39
C PRO A 56 5.21 3.58 5.07
N GLU A 57 4.31 2.82 5.71
CA GLU A 57 4.64 1.51 6.29
C GLU A 57 4.36 0.32 5.36
N TYR A 58 3.39 0.43 4.44
CA TYR A 58 2.96 -0.69 3.60
C TYR A 58 3.51 -0.63 2.18
N ARG A 59 4.40 0.32 1.90
CA ARG A 59 5.01 0.69 0.61
C ARG A 59 5.85 -0.40 -0.05
N MET A 60 5.20 -1.54 -0.31
CA MET A 60 5.59 -2.70 -1.10
C MET A 60 5.90 -4.03 -0.37
N GLU A 61 5.95 -4.11 0.96
CA GLU A 61 6.12 -5.41 1.63
C GLU A 61 5.02 -6.43 1.27
N ILE A 62 3.82 -5.92 0.98
CA ILE A 62 2.64 -6.71 0.59
C ILE A 62 2.69 -7.13 -0.90
N PHE A 63 3.38 -6.36 -1.76
CA PHE A 63 3.31 -6.48 -3.22
C PHE A 63 4.59 -7.02 -3.89
N GLU A 64 5.77 -6.85 -3.27
CA GLU A 64 7.07 -7.25 -3.84
C GLU A 64 7.24 -8.76 -4.02
N ASN A 65 6.54 -9.58 -3.23
CA ASN A 65 6.74 -11.02 -3.23
C ASN A 65 5.82 -11.81 -4.16
N ASN A 66 4.77 -11.19 -4.74
CA ASN A 66 3.64 -11.96 -5.29
C ASN A 66 3.27 -11.68 -6.75
N ILE A 67 3.55 -10.51 -7.34
CA ILE A 67 3.06 -10.18 -8.69
C ILE A 67 4.06 -9.33 -9.49
N GLU A 68 4.74 -9.96 -10.46
CA GLU A 68 5.59 -9.28 -11.43
C GLU A 68 4.78 -8.28 -12.28
N GLY A 69 5.28 -7.04 -12.45
CA GLY A 69 4.63 -6.02 -13.27
C GLY A 69 3.50 -5.21 -12.60
N LEU A 70 3.03 -5.61 -11.40
CA LEU A 70 1.98 -4.88 -10.68
C LEU A 70 2.37 -3.42 -10.39
N TYR A 71 3.62 -3.18 -9.99
CA TYR A 71 4.10 -1.82 -9.72
C TYR A 71 4.04 -0.94 -10.97
N THR A 72 4.37 -1.48 -12.15
CA THR A 72 4.27 -0.75 -13.42
C THR A 72 2.82 -0.36 -13.70
N GLN A 73 1.87 -1.30 -13.53
CA GLN A 73 0.44 -1.03 -13.71
C GLN A 73 -0.08 0.03 -12.72
N LEU A 74 0.29 -0.07 -11.44
CA LEU A 74 -0.09 0.92 -10.43
C LEU A 74 0.53 2.30 -10.73
N SER A 75 1.75 2.33 -11.27
CA SER A 75 2.43 3.57 -11.69
C SER A 75 1.76 4.24 -12.89
N GLU A 76 1.11 3.47 -13.77
CA GLU A 76 0.28 4.04 -14.84
C GLU A 76 -1.02 4.60 -14.27
N TRP A 77 -1.64 3.88 -13.32
CA TRP A 77 -2.87 4.33 -12.67
C TRP A 77 -2.65 5.63 -11.89
N ILE A 78 -1.58 5.75 -11.11
CA ILE A 78 -1.31 6.98 -10.35
C ILE A 78 -1.13 8.19 -11.28
N CYS A 79 -0.46 8.01 -12.43
CA CYS A 79 -0.34 9.06 -13.44
C CYS A 79 -1.69 9.43 -14.07
N TRP A 80 -2.52 8.43 -14.37
CA TRP A 80 -3.86 8.66 -14.91
C TRP A 80 -4.74 9.43 -13.92
N TYR A 81 -4.76 9.03 -12.64
CA TYR A 81 -5.53 9.71 -11.60
C TYR A 81 -5.02 11.13 -11.33
N TYR A 82 -3.70 11.32 -11.31
CA TYR A 82 -3.11 12.65 -11.19
C TYR A 82 -3.59 13.57 -12.32
N TYR A 83 -3.55 13.11 -13.57
CA TYR A 83 -4.06 13.88 -14.70
C TYR A 83 -5.57 14.13 -14.60
N ALA A 84 -6.35 13.11 -14.23
CA ALA A 84 -7.81 13.24 -14.11
C ALA A 84 -8.23 14.28 -13.06
N TRP A 85 -7.52 14.36 -11.93
CA TRP A 85 -7.85 15.30 -10.85
C TRP A 85 -7.27 16.70 -11.05
N PHE A 86 -6.01 16.80 -11.46
CA PHE A 86 -5.29 18.08 -11.53
C PHE A 86 -5.27 18.67 -12.93
N GLN A 87 -5.74 17.94 -13.95
CA GLN A 87 -5.76 18.39 -15.35
C GLN A 87 -4.37 18.85 -15.82
N THR A 88 -3.33 18.22 -15.30
CA THR A 88 -1.93 18.52 -15.62
C THR A 88 -1.13 17.23 -15.76
N GLU A 89 -0.26 17.18 -16.77
CA GLU A 89 0.63 16.03 -16.93
C GLU A 89 1.65 15.96 -15.78
N PRO A 90 1.84 14.78 -15.16
CA PRO A 90 2.86 14.60 -14.15
C PRO A 90 4.25 14.72 -14.78
N LYS A 91 5.14 15.51 -14.18
CA LYS A 91 6.51 15.74 -14.66
C LYS A 91 7.54 14.95 -13.87
N SER A 92 7.32 14.77 -12.58
CA SER A 92 8.23 14.11 -11.65
C SER A 92 7.58 13.00 -10.83
N LEU A 93 6.26 12.80 -10.91
CA LEU A 93 5.50 11.82 -10.13
C LEU A 93 6.13 10.42 -10.12
N LEU A 94 6.47 9.87 -11.29
CA LEU A 94 7.09 8.54 -11.36
C LEU A 94 8.49 8.51 -10.74
N SER A 95 9.25 9.60 -10.85
CA SER A 95 10.57 9.71 -10.22
C SER A 95 10.45 9.81 -8.70
N GLU A 96 9.48 10.57 -8.21
CA GLU A 96 9.16 10.70 -6.78
C GLU A 96 8.68 9.37 -6.21
N LEU A 97 7.76 8.70 -6.89
CA LEU A 97 7.25 7.37 -6.53
C LEU A 97 8.38 6.34 -6.46
N GLU A 98 9.30 6.34 -7.43
CA GLU A 98 10.44 5.41 -7.45
C GLU A 98 11.43 5.67 -6.31
N LYS A 99 11.67 6.94 -5.95
CA LYS A 99 12.47 7.30 -4.77
C LYS A 99 11.79 6.83 -3.49
N PHE A 100 10.48 7.02 -3.39
CA PHE A 100 9.66 6.59 -2.25
C PHE A 100 9.70 5.07 -2.10
N ARG A 101 9.49 4.32 -3.19
CA ARG A 101 9.60 2.85 -3.21
C ARG A 101 10.97 2.37 -2.74
N LYS A 102 12.05 2.95 -3.27
CA LYS A 102 13.42 2.56 -2.94
C LYS A 102 13.90 3.08 -1.57
N GLN A 103 13.02 3.73 -0.80
CA GLN A 103 13.33 4.38 0.47
C GLN A 103 14.53 5.34 0.39
N GLN A 104 14.68 6.01 -0.75
CA GLN A 104 15.75 6.96 -0.98
C GLN A 104 15.44 8.28 -0.27
N LYS A 105 16.48 9.02 0.13
CA LYS A 105 16.29 10.33 0.78
C LYS A 105 15.36 11.24 -0.07
N PRO A 106 14.34 11.86 0.53
CA PRO A 106 14.10 11.94 1.98
C PRO A 106 13.23 10.79 2.57
N PHE A 107 12.66 9.90 1.75
CA PHE A 107 11.69 8.87 2.11
C PHE A 107 12.28 7.63 2.79
N THR A 108 13.09 7.81 3.82
CA THR A 108 13.69 6.68 4.56
C THR A 108 12.73 6.10 5.59
N LEU A 109 12.92 4.84 6.01
CA LEU A 109 12.19 4.26 7.14
C LEU A 109 12.33 5.11 8.42
N HIS A 110 13.53 5.64 8.66
CA HIS A 110 13.76 6.54 9.79
C HIS A 110 12.89 7.80 9.73
N ALA A 111 12.79 8.42 8.55
CA ALA A 111 11.92 9.57 8.35
C ALA A 111 10.45 9.23 8.62
N THR A 112 9.97 8.09 8.14
CA THR A 112 8.60 7.64 8.39
C THR A 112 8.30 7.44 9.87
N ASN A 113 9.22 6.83 10.61
CA ASN A 113 9.03 6.56 12.05
C ASN A 113 8.93 7.85 12.89
N GLN A 114 9.43 8.99 12.40
CA GLN A 114 9.30 10.27 13.11
C GLN A 114 7.86 10.79 13.17
N PHE A 115 6.97 10.30 12.30
CA PHE A 115 5.58 10.76 12.23
C PHE A 115 4.60 9.89 13.04
N ALA A 116 5.05 8.83 13.72
CA ALA A 116 4.22 7.99 14.60
C ALA A 116 2.84 7.63 14.01
N ASN A 117 2.81 7.23 12.74
CA ASN A 117 1.62 6.87 11.94
C ASN A 117 0.72 8.03 11.48
N ASP A 118 1.15 9.27 11.66
CA ASP A 118 0.52 10.43 11.03
C ASP A 118 0.90 10.51 9.54
N ILE A 119 0.10 9.81 8.72
CA ILE A 119 0.30 9.74 7.26
C ILE A 119 0.09 11.11 6.61
N LEU A 120 -0.89 11.88 7.08
CA LEU A 120 -1.19 13.19 6.51
C LEU A 120 -0.08 14.18 6.84
N GLY A 121 0.36 14.22 8.11
CA GLY A 121 1.51 15.03 8.51
C GLY A 121 2.80 14.66 7.78
N TYR A 122 3.01 13.36 7.48
CA TYR A 122 4.13 12.91 6.66
C TYR A 122 4.10 13.51 5.25
N TRP A 123 2.96 13.44 4.56
CA TRP A 123 2.84 13.97 3.20
C TRP A 123 2.86 15.49 3.16
N ASP A 124 2.23 16.15 4.13
CA ASP A 124 2.28 17.61 4.28
C ASP A 124 3.73 18.09 4.46
N PHE A 125 4.52 17.41 5.30
CA PHE A 125 5.93 17.74 5.52
C PHE A 125 6.77 17.56 4.25
N TYR A 126 6.52 16.51 3.46
CA TYR A 126 7.27 16.24 2.24
C TYR A 126 6.74 16.96 1.00
N SER A 127 5.71 17.79 1.13
CA SER A 127 5.06 18.43 0.00
C SER A 127 5.98 19.31 -0.85
N ASP A 128 6.99 19.94 -0.24
CA ASP A 128 8.00 20.72 -0.97
C ASP A 128 8.98 19.84 -1.76
N SER A 129 9.28 18.65 -1.25
CA SER A 129 10.25 17.71 -1.82
C SER A 129 9.61 16.71 -2.81
N ALA A 130 8.31 16.51 -2.69
CA ALA A 130 7.50 15.50 -3.37
C ALA A 130 6.23 16.13 -3.95
N LYS A 131 6.39 17.24 -4.69
CA LYS A 131 5.30 18.15 -5.07
C LYS A 131 4.16 17.52 -5.84
N GLU A 132 4.42 16.45 -6.59
CA GLU A 132 3.37 15.77 -7.35
C GLU A 132 2.84 14.56 -6.59
N LEU A 133 3.68 13.87 -5.84
CA LEU A 133 3.29 12.70 -5.05
C LEU A 133 2.49 13.06 -3.78
N SER A 134 2.69 14.24 -3.22
CA SER A 134 2.03 14.72 -2.00
C SER A 134 0.73 15.49 -2.25
N LYS A 135 0.33 15.65 -3.52
CA LYS A 135 -0.76 16.54 -3.94
C LYS A 135 -2.13 15.93 -3.84
#